data_AF-A0A9X9A066-F1
#
_entry.id   AF-A0A9X9A066-F1
#
_cell.length_a   1.000
_cell.length_b   1.000
_cell.length_c   1.000
_cell.angle_alpha   90.00
_cell.angle_beta   90.00
_cell.angle_gamma   90.00
#
_symmetry.space_group_name_H-M   'P 1'
#
loop_
_entity.id
_entity.type
_entity.pdbx_description
1 polymer ?
#
loop_
_entity_poly.entity_id
_entity_poly.type
_entity_poly.pdbx_seq_one_letter_code
_entity_poly.pdbx_strand_id
1 'polypeptide(L)'
;IKVWKDDVHNELYIRLFGEVQKEVIETTLYEKYNLQVTFSNTRVVCIEKPIGVGNSVEVMGEKENPFYATIGFKVERGELNCGITYKLGVELGSLPLAFHKAIEDTVFQTLKQGLYGWEVTDIIVTLTHTGYASPVTTASDFRNLTPLVLMDALKQAATYVYEPVNAFELTVPEQAISTAMYKLAAVPATFAEPIFNNNS
;
A
#
# COMPACT_ATOMS: atom_id res chain seq x y z
N ILE A 1 13.19 -12.83 -6.14
CA ILE A 1 12.17 -12.48 -7.16
C ILE A 1 10.82 -12.85 -6.57
N LYS A 2 9.87 -11.91 -6.49
CA LYS A 2 8.48 -12.23 -6.13
C LYS A 2 7.68 -12.34 -7.42
N VAL A 3 6.87 -13.38 -7.53
CA VAL A 3 6.01 -13.67 -8.68
C VAL A 3 4.58 -13.75 -8.18
N TRP A 4 3.66 -13.10 -8.88
CA TRP A 4 2.23 -13.27 -8.64
C TRP A 4 1.48 -13.32 -9.97
N LYS A 5 0.30 -13.91 -9.92
CA LYS A 5 -0.60 -14.03 -11.06
C LYS A 5 -1.77 -13.09 -10.84
N ASP A 6 -2.15 -12.37 -11.87
CA ASP A 6 -3.44 -11.71 -11.92
C ASP A 6 -4.47 -12.66 -12.54
N ASP A 7 -5.49 -13.03 -11.77
CA ASP A 7 -6.53 -13.95 -12.20
C ASP A 7 -7.52 -13.32 -13.19
N VAL A 8 -7.57 -11.98 -13.28
CA VAL A 8 -8.47 -11.26 -14.19
C VAL A 8 -7.91 -11.25 -15.61
N HIS A 9 -6.66 -10.84 -15.80
CA HIS A 9 -6.02 -10.76 -17.12
C HIS A 9 -5.22 -12.02 -17.47
N ASN A 10 -5.13 -12.98 -16.55
CA ASN A 10 -4.30 -14.20 -16.66
C ASN A 10 -2.82 -13.87 -16.95
N GLU A 11 -2.34 -12.73 -16.43
CA GLU A 11 -0.97 -12.25 -16.59
C GLU A 11 -0.10 -12.62 -15.38
N LEU A 12 1.19 -12.82 -15.62
CA LEU A 12 2.20 -13.05 -14.59
C LEU A 12 3.01 -11.77 -14.37
N TYR A 13 3.06 -11.34 -13.12
CA TYR A 13 3.82 -10.18 -12.69
C TYR A 13 5.03 -10.62 -11.88
N ILE A 14 6.17 -9.98 -12.15
CA ILE A 14 7.40 -10.18 -11.41
C ILE A 14 7.90 -8.86 -10.84
N ARG A 15 8.32 -8.87 -9.58
CA ARG A 15 8.99 -7.69 -8.99
C ARG A 15 10.47 -7.76 -9.30
N LEU A 16 10.93 -6.80 -10.10
CA LEU A 16 12.33 -6.59 -10.48
C LEU A 16 12.93 -5.46 -9.65
N PHE A 17 14.23 -5.56 -9.37
CA PHE A 17 14.99 -4.48 -8.72
C PHE A 17 15.76 -3.62 -9.72
N GLY A 18 15.80 -4.01 -11.00
CA GLY A 18 16.41 -3.24 -12.07
C GLY A 18 16.28 -3.92 -13.43
N GLU A 19 16.48 -3.14 -14.49
CA GLU A 19 16.36 -3.63 -15.89
C GLU A 19 17.35 -4.74 -16.22
N VAL A 20 18.57 -4.72 -15.67
CA VAL A 20 19.54 -5.80 -15.90
C VAL A 20 19.03 -7.16 -15.40
N GLN A 21 18.25 -7.20 -14.31
CA GLN A 21 17.65 -8.46 -13.85
C GLN A 21 16.65 -9.04 -14.85
N LYS A 22 15.95 -8.18 -15.60
CA LYS A 22 14.98 -8.58 -16.62
C LYS A 22 15.65 -9.42 -17.71
N GLU A 23 16.78 -8.93 -18.24
CA GLU A 23 17.57 -9.60 -19.28
C GLU A 23 18.10 -10.95 -18.78
N VAL A 24 18.67 -10.97 -17.57
CA VAL A 24 19.18 -12.22 -16.97
C VAL A 24 18.09 -13.26 -16.80
N ILE A 25 16.88 -12.86 -16.39
CA ILE A 25 15.75 -13.77 -16.22
C ILE A 25 15.28 -14.31 -17.57
N GLU A 26 15.16 -13.45 -18.58
CA GLU A 26 14.77 -13.84 -19.94
C GLU A 26 15.74 -14.88 -20.51
N THR A 27 17.05 -14.60 -20.44
CA THR A 27 18.09 -15.54 -20.89
C THR A 27 18.03 -16.84 -20.10
N THR A 28 17.90 -16.78 -18.77
CA THR A 28 17.86 -17.98 -17.92
C THR A 28 16.65 -18.86 -18.24
N LEU A 29 15.47 -18.26 -18.46
CA LEU A 29 14.26 -18.99 -18.81
C LEU A 29 14.38 -19.66 -20.17
N TYR A 30 15.01 -19.00 -21.14
CA TYR A 30 15.27 -19.58 -22.44
C TYR A 30 16.30 -20.72 -22.37
N GLU A 31 17.48 -20.47 -21.81
CA GLU A 31 18.59 -21.46 -21.84
C GLU A 31 18.32 -22.70 -20.98
N LYS A 32 17.72 -22.53 -19.80
CA LYS A 32 17.52 -23.65 -18.86
C LYS A 32 16.19 -24.36 -19.03
N TYR A 33 15.16 -23.65 -19.51
CA TYR A 33 13.80 -24.17 -19.55
C TYR A 33 13.18 -24.12 -20.94
N ASN A 34 13.88 -23.61 -21.95
CA ASN A 34 13.41 -23.44 -23.32
C ASN A 34 12.09 -22.64 -23.39
N LEU A 35 11.93 -21.67 -22.49
CA LEU A 35 10.77 -20.80 -22.40
C LEU A 35 11.09 -19.46 -23.04
N GLN A 36 10.45 -19.17 -24.17
CA GLN A 36 10.43 -17.82 -24.74
C GLN A 36 9.41 -16.97 -23.98
N VAL A 37 9.90 -15.92 -23.33
CA VAL A 37 9.06 -14.96 -22.59
C VAL A 37 9.19 -13.58 -23.21
N THR A 38 8.18 -12.74 -23.04
CA THR A 38 8.25 -11.33 -23.42
C THR A 38 7.74 -10.52 -22.25
N PHE A 39 8.56 -9.57 -21.82
CA PHE A 39 8.24 -8.69 -20.71
C PHE A 39 7.74 -7.34 -21.23
N SER A 40 6.62 -6.88 -20.70
CA SER A 40 6.14 -5.52 -20.90
C SER A 40 7.06 -4.47 -20.27
N ASN A 41 6.75 -3.18 -20.49
CA ASN A 41 7.48 -2.08 -19.86
C ASN A 41 7.40 -2.18 -18.34
N THR A 42 8.54 -1.96 -17.68
CA THR A 42 8.62 -1.92 -16.22
C THR A 42 7.75 -0.78 -15.69
N ARG A 43 6.88 -1.10 -14.73
CA ARG A 43 6.06 -0.11 -14.03
C ARG A 43 6.60 0.06 -12.62
N VAL A 44 6.69 1.32 -12.19
CA VAL A 44 7.00 1.66 -10.82
C VAL A 44 5.79 1.31 -9.95
N VAL A 45 6.00 0.48 -8.92
CA VAL A 45 4.94 0.17 -7.95
C VAL A 45 4.98 1.23 -6.87
N CYS A 46 3.98 2.11 -6.88
CA CYS A 46 3.83 3.15 -5.87
C CYS A 46 2.98 2.66 -4.69
N ILE A 47 3.01 3.42 -3.61
CA ILE A 47 2.18 3.25 -2.43
C ILE A 47 1.49 4.54 -2.07
N GLU A 48 0.34 4.44 -1.44
CA GLU A 48 -0.43 5.57 -0.93
C GLU A 48 -0.23 5.70 0.58
N LYS A 49 -0.06 6.94 1.08
CA LYS A 49 -0.03 7.21 2.53
C LYS A 49 -0.89 8.42 2.87
N PRO A 50 -1.72 8.35 3.93
CA PRO A 50 -2.49 9.50 4.37
C PRO A 50 -1.55 10.60 4.86
N ILE A 51 -1.90 11.87 4.63
CA ILE A 51 -1.10 13.02 5.05
C ILE A 51 -1.61 13.67 6.34
N GLY A 52 -2.91 13.56 6.60
CA GLY A 52 -3.58 14.15 7.75
C GLY A 52 -4.43 13.14 8.52
N VAL A 53 -5.51 13.66 9.09
CA VAL A 53 -6.50 12.89 9.84
C VAL A 53 -7.86 13.06 9.16
N GLY A 54 -8.58 11.98 8.97
CA GLY A 54 -9.91 11.98 8.37
C GLY A 54 -10.86 11.10 9.16
N ASN A 55 -12.14 11.47 9.17
CA ASN A 55 -13.16 10.74 9.92
C ASN A 55 -14.41 10.58 9.07
N SER A 56 -14.98 9.38 9.02
CA SER A 56 -16.27 9.17 8.38
C SER A 56 -17.12 8.24 9.24
N VAL A 57 -18.42 8.47 9.25
CA VAL A 57 -19.40 7.67 9.99
C VAL A 57 -20.65 7.56 9.16
N GLU A 58 -21.12 6.34 8.97
CA GLU A 58 -22.42 6.02 8.40
C GLU A 58 -23.27 5.34 9.46
N VAL A 59 -24.50 5.82 9.63
CA VAL A 59 -25.41 5.39 10.69
C VAL A 59 -26.57 4.63 10.08
N MET A 60 -26.88 3.46 10.63
CA MET A 60 -28.01 2.64 10.18
C MET A 60 -29.33 3.40 10.29
N GLY A 61 -30.12 3.39 9.21
CA GLY A 61 -31.42 4.06 9.14
C GLY A 61 -31.36 5.49 8.58
N GLU A 62 -30.16 6.04 8.38
CA GLU A 62 -29.99 7.27 7.61
C GLU A 62 -30.24 7.02 6.12
N LYS A 63 -30.74 8.05 5.43
CA LYS A 63 -31.17 7.95 4.02
C LYS A 63 -30.02 7.51 3.09
N GLU A 64 -28.79 7.89 3.41
CA GLU A 64 -27.61 7.64 2.58
C GLU A 64 -26.98 6.27 2.84
N ASN A 65 -27.37 5.59 3.94
CA ASN A 65 -26.86 4.27 4.31
C ASN A 65 -27.90 3.17 4.03
N PRO A 66 -27.76 2.39 2.94
CA PRO A 66 -28.69 1.31 2.62
C PRO A 66 -28.44 0.02 3.43
N PHE A 67 -27.41 -0.03 4.28
CA PHE A 67 -27.02 -1.23 5.02
C PHE A 67 -27.57 -1.21 6.44
N TYR A 68 -27.86 -2.40 6.98
CA TYR A 68 -28.29 -2.55 8.37
C TYR A 68 -27.12 -2.54 9.35
N ALA A 69 -26.21 -1.57 9.24
CA ALA A 69 -25.04 -1.45 10.08
C ALA A 69 -24.64 0.03 10.26
N THR A 70 -24.11 0.36 11.44
CA THR A 70 -23.42 1.62 11.71
C THR A 70 -21.93 1.34 11.77
N ILE A 71 -21.13 2.09 11.03
CA ILE A 71 -19.65 2.02 11.06
C ILE A 71 -19.11 3.44 11.06
N GLY A 72 -18.09 3.68 11.90
CA GLY A 72 -17.30 4.90 11.86
C GLY A 72 -15.82 4.61 11.89
N PHE A 73 -15.03 5.34 11.11
CA PHE A 73 -13.58 5.26 11.11
C PHE A 73 -12.95 6.61 11.35
N LYS A 74 -11.85 6.60 12.12
CA LYS A 74 -10.81 7.63 12.10
C LYS A 74 -9.59 7.03 11.42
N VAL A 75 -9.06 7.71 10.42
CA VAL A 75 -7.80 7.34 9.77
C VAL A 75 -6.78 8.44 9.97
N GLU A 76 -5.54 8.04 10.23
CA GLU A 76 -4.43 8.95 10.42
C GLU A 76 -3.12 8.33 9.94
N ARG A 77 -2.13 9.19 9.67
CA ARG A 77 -0.80 8.74 9.30
C ARG A 77 -0.13 7.95 10.42
N GLY A 78 0.34 6.75 10.08
CA GLY A 78 1.16 5.93 10.94
C GLY A 78 2.65 6.27 10.84
N GLU A 79 3.44 5.59 11.67
CA GLU A 79 4.90 5.68 11.59
C GLU A 79 5.41 5.10 10.27
N LEU A 80 6.60 5.54 9.85
CA LEU A 80 7.21 5.05 8.63
C LEU A 80 7.42 3.53 8.72
N ASN A 81 6.93 2.79 7.73
CA ASN A 81 6.97 1.34 7.63
C ASN A 81 6.15 0.58 8.71
N CYS A 82 5.19 1.22 9.39
CA CYS A 82 4.32 0.51 10.33
C CYS A 82 3.28 -0.39 9.63
N GLY A 83 3.10 -0.24 8.32
CA GLY A 83 2.06 -0.98 7.61
C GLY A 83 0.66 -0.44 7.95
N ILE A 84 -0.32 -1.36 8.02
CA ILE A 84 -1.68 -1.04 8.43
C ILE A 84 -1.84 -1.40 9.91
N THR A 85 -2.13 -0.41 10.74
CA THR A 85 -2.46 -0.60 12.16
C THR A 85 -3.97 -0.45 12.36
N TYR A 86 -4.65 -1.50 12.78
CA TYR A 86 -6.07 -1.46 13.11
C TYR A 86 -6.29 -1.35 14.64
N LYS A 87 -7.18 -0.45 15.07
CA LYS A 87 -7.49 -0.19 16.48
C LYS A 87 -9.00 -0.20 16.73
N LEU A 88 -9.40 -0.73 17.87
CA LEU A 88 -10.78 -0.61 18.38
C LEU A 88 -10.87 0.63 19.27
N GLY A 89 -11.62 1.64 18.83
CA GLY A 89 -12.00 2.81 19.63
C GLY A 89 -13.41 2.72 20.22
N VAL A 90 -14.10 1.61 19.96
CA VAL A 90 -15.42 1.28 20.54
C VAL A 90 -15.28 0.42 21.80
N GLU A 91 -16.30 0.42 22.65
CA GLU A 91 -16.32 -0.41 23.85
C GLU A 91 -16.24 -1.91 23.52
N LEU A 92 -15.44 -2.64 24.29
CA LEU A 92 -15.34 -4.10 24.17
C LEU A 92 -16.72 -4.73 24.46
N GLY A 93 -17.22 -5.53 23.51
CA GLY A 93 -18.53 -6.18 23.62
C GLY A 93 -19.69 -5.39 22.97
N SER A 94 -19.44 -4.19 22.44
CA SER A 94 -20.43 -3.40 21.68
C SER A 94 -20.92 -4.08 20.40
N LEU A 95 -20.16 -5.06 19.90
CA LEU A 95 -20.45 -5.77 18.66
C LEU A 95 -20.03 -7.25 18.78
N PRO A 96 -20.83 -8.20 18.26
CA PRO A 96 -20.42 -9.60 18.15
C PRO A 96 -19.08 -9.77 17.44
N LEU A 97 -18.26 -10.71 17.90
CA LEU A 97 -16.92 -10.97 17.37
C LEU A 97 -16.91 -11.21 15.85
N ALA A 98 -17.93 -11.91 15.34
CA ALA A 98 -18.05 -12.19 13.91
C ALA A 98 -18.16 -10.91 13.06
N PHE A 99 -18.81 -9.87 13.59
CA PHE A 99 -18.92 -8.59 12.90
C PHE A 99 -17.66 -7.75 13.05
N HIS A 100 -17.00 -7.76 14.22
CA HIS A 100 -15.66 -7.16 14.35
C HIS A 100 -14.69 -7.72 13.31
N LYS A 101 -14.65 -9.05 13.18
CA LYS A 101 -13.79 -9.72 12.20
C LYS A 101 -14.17 -9.38 10.77
N ALA A 102 -15.47 -9.29 10.46
CA ALA A 102 -15.93 -8.89 9.14
C ALA A 102 -15.47 -7.47 8.78
N ILE A 103 -15.50 -6.54 9.72
CA ILE A 103 -15.01 -5.16 9.52
C ILE A 103 -13.50 -5.19 9.31
N GLU A 104 -12.75 -5.80 10.24
CA GLU A 104 -11.28 -5.81 10.22
C GLU A 104 -10.71 -6.46 8.95
N ASP A 105 -11.18 -7.67 8.61
CA ASP A 105 -10.76 -8.37 7.39
C ASP A 105 -11.02 -7.51 6.14
N THR A 106 -12.14 -6.78 6.13
CA THR A 106 -12.51 -5.89 5.03
C THR A 106 -11.62 -4.66 4.98
N VAL A 107 -11.25 -4.05 6.12
CA VAL A 107 -10.29 -2.93 6.15
C VAL A 107 -8.98 -3.31 5.47
N PHE A 108 -8.39 -4.45 5.83
CA PHE A 108 -7.15 -4.92 5.20
C PHE A 108 -7.31 -5.23 3.71
N GLN A 109 -8.46 -5.76 3.31
CA GLN A 109 -8.74 -6.02 1.89
C GLN A 109 -8.94 -4.73 1.10
N THR A 110 -9.65 -3.74 1.65
CA THR A 110 -9.93 -2.45 1.02
C THR A 110 -8.64 -1.65 0.84
N LEU A 111 -7.74 -1.64 1.82
CA LEU A 111 -6.48 -0.88 1.73
C LEU A 111 -5.46 -1.43 0.74
N LYS A 112 -5.74 -2.58 0.09
CA LYS A 112 -4.95 -3.02 -1.07
C LYS A 112 -5.06 -2.05 -2.26
N GLN A 113 -6.09 -1.19 -2.28
CA GLN A 113 -6.30 -0.20 -3.32
C GLN A 113 -6.86 1.09 -2.71
N GLY A 114 -6.08 2.17 -2.74
CA GLY A 114 -6.45 3.49 -2.24
C GLY A 114 -7.20 4.35 -3.26
N LEU A 115 -7.17 5.67 -3.01
CA LEU A 115 -7.88 6.67 -3.82
C LEU A 115 -7.29 6.80 -5.23
N TYR A 116 -6.00 6.51 -5.38
CA TYR A 116 -5.27 6.55 -6.65
C TYR A 116 -4.99 5.16 -7.22
N GLY A 117 -5.55 4.11 -6.61
CA GLY A 117 -5.42 2.73 -7.09
C GLY A 117 -4.20 1.98 -6.57
N TRP A 118 -3.40 2.56 -5.66
CA TRP A 118 -2.22 1.92 -5.08
C TRP A 118 -2.49 1.40 -3.68
N GLU A 119 -1.70 0.43 -3.22
CA GLU A 119 -1.79 -0.06 -1.84
C GLU A 119 -1.56 1.08 -0.84
N VAL A 120 -2.45 1.20 0.15
CA VAL A 120 -2.36 2.18 1.22
C VAL A 120 -1.62 1.56 2.39
N THR A 121 -0.60 2.25 2.88
CA THR A 121 0.24 1.78 4.00
C THR A 121 0.65 2.94 4.90
N ASP A 122 1.36 2.63 5.99
CA ASP A 122 1.75 3.56 7.05
C ASP A 122 0.54 4.36 7.54
N ILE A 123 -0.50 3.62 7.93
CA ILE A 123 -1.82 4.13 8.30
C ILE A 123 -2.29 3.50 9.60
N ILE A 124 -2.93 4.31 10.44
CA ILE A 124 -3.67 3.85 11.61
C ILE A 124 -5.16 4.03 11.31
N VAL A 125 -5.91 2.93 11.34
CA VAL A 125 -7.36 2.90 11.20
C VAL A 125 -7.98 2.56 12.55
N THR A 126 -8.75 3.49 13.11
CA THR A 126 -9.47 3.29 14.37
C THR A 126 -10.95 3.18 14.11
N LEU A 127 -11.56 2.05 14.49
CA LEU A 127 -13.01 1.87 14.49
C LEU A 127 -13.62 2.69 15.63
N THR A 128 -14.38 3.74 15.31
CA THR A 128 -14.91 4.71 16.27
C THR A 128 -16.38 4.52 16.60
N HIS A 129 -17.16 3.95 15.67
CA HIS A 129 -18.59 3.73 15.86
C HIS A 129 -18.98 2.35 15.33
N THR A 130 -19.87 1.68 16.05
CA THR A 130 -20.47 0.40 15.66
C THR A 130 -21.94 0.37 16.06
N GLY A 131 -22.77 -0.23 15.22
CA GLY A 131 -24.18 -0.46 15.52
C GLY A 131 -24.76 -1.55 14.64
N TYR A 132 -25.67 -2.34 15.21
CA TYR A 132 -26.36 -3.42 14.52
C TYR A 132 -27.78 -3.61 15.10
N ALA A 133 -28.68 -4.20 14.33
CA ALA A 133 -30.00 -4.61 14.75
C ALA A 133 -30.18 -6.12 14.52
N SER A 134 -30.30 -6.89 15.60
CA SER A 134 -30.67 -8.30 15.51
C SER A 134 -32.17 -8.44 15.24
N PRO A 135 -32.62 -9.37 14.38
CA PRO A 135 -31.81 -10.36 13.62
C PRO A 135 -31.43 -9.89 12.21
N VAL A 136 -31.67 -8.63 11.86
CA VAL A 136 -31.60 -8.12 10.48
C VAL A 136 -30.16 -7.95 10.01
N THR A 137 -29.27 -7.44 10.86
CA THR A 137 -27.87 -7.20 10.49
C THR A 137 -27.12 -8.50 10.25
N THR A 138 -26.42 -8.54 9.13
CA THR A 138 -25.53 -9.64 8.76
C THR A 138 -24.09 -9.17 8.67
N ALA A 139 -23.16 -10.13 8.61
CA ALA A 139 -21.76 -9.79 8.34
C ALA A 139 -21.56 -9.18 6.93
N SER A 140 -22.49 -9.40 5.98
CA SER A 140 -22.44 -8.81 4.65
C SER A 140 -22.63 -7.29 4.69
N ASP A 141 -23.54 -6.81 5.55
CA ASP A 141 -23.78 -5.37 5.76
C ASP A 141 -22.47 -4.66 6.14
N PHE A 142 -21.71 -5.24 7.08
CA PHE A 142 -20.42 -4.69 7.49
C PHE A 142 -19.38 -4.73 6.36
N ARG A 143 -19.29 -5.83 5.60
CA ARG A 143 -18.34 -5.96 4.48
C ARG A 143 -18.63 -4.98 3.35
N ASN A 144 -19.89 -4.65 3.13
CA ASN A 144 -20.29 -3.73 2.05
C ASN A 144 -20.19 -2.26 2.49
N LEU A 145 -20.45 -1.95 3.76
CA LEU A 145 -20.37 -0.59 4.28
C LEU A 145 -18.93 -0.15 4.58
N THR A 146 -18.07 -1.06 5.07
CA THR A 146 -16.68 -0.76 5.47
C THR A 146 -15.88 -0.03 4.37
N PRO A 147 -15.87 -0.47 3.09
CA PRO A 147 -15.10 0.20 2.05
C PRO A 147 -15.55 1.64 1.82
N LEU A 148 -16.86 1.91 1.91
CA LEU A 148 -17.42 3.26 1.68
C LEU A 148 -16.94 4.22 2.76
N VAL A 149 -17.17 3.87 4.03
CA VAL A 149 -16.78 4.70 5.17
C VAL A 149 -15.27 4.89 5.23
N LEU A 150 -14.50 3.83 4.95
CA LEU A 150 -13.04 3.90 4.97
C LEU A 150 -12.49 4.80 3.86
N MET A 151 -13.03 4.72 2.64
CA MET A 151 -12.60 5.58 1.53
C MET A 151 -12.95 7.04 1.76
N ASP A 152 -14.11 7.34 2.37
CA ASP A 152 -14.45 8.71 2.73
C ASP A 152 -13.55 9.27 3.84
N ALA A 153 -13.22 8.45 4.84
CA ALA A 153 -12.25 8.83 5.86
C ALA A 153 -10.87 9.10 5.24
N LEU A 154 -10.40 8.24 4.32
CA LEU A 154 -9.15 8.44 3.58
C LEU A 154 -9.17 9.72 2.73
N LYS A 155 -10.28 9.98 2.04
CA LYS A 155 -10.47 11.18 1.23
C LYS A 155 -10.36 12.45 2.08
N GLN A 156 -10.93 12.45 3.27
CA GLN A 156 -10.80 13.56 4.21
C GLN A 156 -9.38 13.71 4.76
N ALA A 157 -8.68 12.60 5.05
CA ALA A 157 -7.30 12.63 5.50
C ALA A 157 -6.32 13.13 4.42
N ALA A 158 -6.76 13.08 3.15
CA ALA A 158 -5.97 13.22 1.95
C ALA A 158 -4.81 12.22 1.88
N THR A 159 -4.39 11.89 0.66
CA THR A 159 -3.39 10.85 0.42
C THR A 159 -2.40 11.32 -0.64
N TYR A 160 -1.12 10.99 -0.43
CA TYR A 160 -0.08 11.14 -1.46
C TYR A 160 0.37 9.78 -1.97
N VAL A 161 0.73 9.75 -3.26
CA VAL A 161 1.36 8.62 -3.93
C VAL A 161 2.87 8.77 -3.81
N TYR A 162 3.52 7.73 -3.28
CA TYR A 162 4.96 7.66 -3.07
C TYR A 162 5.57 6.61 -3.99
N GLU A 163 6.61 7.00 -4.70
CA GLU A 163 7.45 6.09 -5.48
C GLU A 163 8.56 5.48 -4.60
N PRO A 164 9.05 4.27 -4.92
CA PRO A 164 10.19 3.67 -4.25
C PRO A 164 11.47 4.46 -4.55
N VAL A 165 12.19 4.83 -3.49
CA VAL A 165 13.52 5.44 -3.58
C VAL A 165 14.57 4.40 -3.20
N ASN A 166 15.55 4.18 -4.08
CA ASN A 166 16.64 3.25 -3.83
C ASN A 166 17.84 3.97 -3.20
N ALA A 167 18.37 3.40 -2.12
CA ALA A 167 19.66 3.79 -1.57
C ALA A 167 20.75 2.84 -2.09
N PHE A 168 21.86 3.39 -2.58
CA PHE A 168 23.00 2.62 -3.04
C PHE A 168 24.31 3.31 -2.65
N GLU A 169 25.36 2.50 -2.48
CA GLU A 169 26.72 2.98 -2.29
C GLU A 169 27.47 2.89 -3.62
N LEU A 170 28.15 3.97 -3.99
CA LEU A 170 28.90 4.05 -5.24
C LEU A 170 30.39 4.21 -4.94
N THR A 171 31.17 3.17 -5.21
CA THR A 171 32.62 3.21 -5.15
C THR A 171 33.18 3.55 -6.52
N VAL A 172 33.92 4.66 -6.60
CA VAL A 172 34.62 5.09 -7.81
C VAL A 172 36.07 5.44 -7.51
N PRO A 173 36.97 5.37 -8.50
CA PRO A 173 38.30 5.96 -8.38
C PRO A 173 38.22 7.46 -8.06
N GLU A 174 39.18 7.97 -7.31
CA GLU A 174 39.23 9.38 -6.88
C GLU A 174 39.06 10.37 -8.05
N GLN A 175 39.77 10.11 -9.16
CA GLN A 175 39.69 10.94 -10.36
C GLN A 175 38.30 10.99 -11.02
N ALA A 176 37.41 10.05 -10.70
CA ALA A 176 36.07 9.96 -11.28
C ALA A 176 34.97 10.56 -10.38
N ILE A 177 35.29 11.02 -9.16
CA ILE A 177 34.31 11.53 -8.19
C ILE A 177 33.51 12.70 -8.77
N SER A 178 34.17 13.71 -9.34
CA SER A 178 33.47 14.88 -9.91
C SER A 178 32.49 14.49 -11.03
N THR A 179 32.91 13.56 -11.89
CA THR A 179 32.06 13.03 -12.98
C THR A 179 30.87 12.25 -12.44
N ALA A 180 31.10 11.40 -11.43
CA ALA A 180 30.04 10.63 -10.79
C ALA A 180 28.99 11.54 -10.13
N MET A 181 29.46 12.55 -9.39
CA MET A 181 28.60 13.53 -8.71
C MET A 181 27.79 14.36 -9.70
N TYR A 182 28.40 14.82 -10.80
CA TYR A 182 27.68 15.53 -11.86
C TYR A 182 26.57 14.67 -12.48
N LYS A 183 26.84 13.38 -12.74
CA LYS A 183 25.83 12.46 -13.28
C LYS A 183 24.71 12.17 -12.28
N LEU A 184 25.03 12.01 -11.00
CA LEU A 184 24.04 11.81 -9.94
C LEU A 184 23.16 13.05 -9.74
N ALA A 185 23.73 14.25 -9.83
CA ALA A 185 22.96 15.49 -9.76
C ALA A 185 22.02 15.70 -10.97
N ALA A 186 22.31 15.06 -12.11
CA ALA A 186 21.47 15.11 -13.30
C ALA A 186 20.23 14.22 -13.22
N VAL A 187 20.17 13.32 -12.23
CA VAL A 187 18.96 12.56 -11.85
C VAL A 187 18.43 13.11 -10.52
N PRO A 188 17.17 12.87 -10.14
CA PRO A 188 16.61 13.31 -8.85
C PRO A 188 17.18 12.48 -7.67
N ALA A 189 18.50 12.30 -7.62
CA ALA A 189 19.21 11.63 -6.55
C ALA A 189 19.78 12.65 -5.55
N THR A 190 19.69 12.31 -4.27
CA THR A 190 20.40 12.99 -3.18
C THR A 190 21.60 12.15 -2.75
N PHE A 191 22.75 12.78 -2.55
CA PHE A 191 23.98 12.13 -2.10
C PHE A 191 24.45 12.73 -0.77
N ALA A 192 25.07 11.90 0.06
CA ALA A 192 25.80 12.34 1.25
C ALA A 192 27.24 12.73 0.88
N GLU A 193 27.99 13.30 1.84
CA GLU A 193 29.42 13.59 1.63
C GLU A 193 30.20 12.30 1.28
N PRO A 194 31.05 12.33 0.24
CA PRO A 194 31.82 11.15 -0.16
C PRO A 194 32.88 10.82 0.89
N ILE A 195 33.02 9.53 1.20
CA ILE A 195 34.01 9.01 2.15
C ILE A 195 35.23 8.53 1.35
N PHE A 196 36.41 9.06 1.67
CA PHE A 196 37.67 8.63 1.06
C PHE A 196 38.26 7.45 1.85
N ASN A 197 38.19 6.25 1.27
CA ASN A 197 38.85 5.07 1.83
C ASN A 197 40.31 5.00 1.36
N ASN A 198 41.21 5.63 2.12
CA ASN A 198 42.66 5.51 1.93
C ASN A 198 43.18 4.17 2.51
N ASN A 199 42.75 3.04 1.94
CA ASN A 199 43.41 1.77 2.22
C ASN A 199 44.61 1.65 1.27
N SER A 200 45.80 1.86 1.86
CA SER A 200 47.12 1.63 1.25
C SER A 200 47.36 0.17 0.90
#